data_AF-A0A7X0JFP1-F1
#
_entry.id   AF-A0A7X0JFP1-F1
#
_cell.length_a   1.000
_cell.length_b   1.000
_cell.length_c   1.000
_cell.angle_alpha   90.00
_cell.angle_beta   90.00
_cell.angle_gamma   90.00
#
_symmetry.space_group_name_H-M   'P 1'
#
loop_
_entity.id
_entity.type
_entity.pdbx_description
1 polymer ?
#
loop_
_entity_poly.entity_id
_entity_poly.type
_entity_poly.pdbx_seq_one_letter_code
_entity_poly.pdbx_strand_id
1 'polypeptide(L)'
;MLMKWIVAALIVWGVWVLLRKPAKKRRSPTGEARRVLGVDARADAGEIRAAHRRLMSELHPDRGGSEQRARRVNAARDTLLAALKDPR
;
A
#
# COMPACT_ATOMS: atom_id res chain seq x y z
N MET A 1 -4.78 -49.91 -14.13
CA MET A 1 -4.71 -49.44 -12.73
C MET A 1 -3.99 -48.10 -12.60
N LEU A 2 -2.76 -47.94 -13.13
CA LEU A 2 -1.96 -46.71 -13.00
C LEU A 2 -2.54 -45.45 -13.70
N MET A 3 -3.08 -45.59 -14.91
CA MET A 3 -3.66 -44.47 -15.70
C MET A 3 -4.76 -43.69 -14.94
N LYS A 4 -5.58 -44.40 -14.16
CA LYS A 4 -6.72 -43.81 -13.42
C LYS A 4 -6.23 -42.90 -12.29
N TRP A 5 -5.11 -43.25 -11.65
CA TRP A 5 -4.49 -42.44 -10.60
C TRP A 5 -3.82 -41.18 -11.15
N ILE A 6 -3.26 -41.22 -12.36
CA ILE A 6 -2.70 -40.04 -13.04
C ILE A 6 -3.82 -39.05 -13.36
N VAL A 7 -4.93 -39.53 -13.95
CA VAL A 7 -6.08 -38.67 -14.28
C VAL A 7 -6.68 -38.06 -13.01
N ALA A 8 -6.84 -38.85 -11.94
CA ALA A 8 -7.31 -38.33 -10.65
C ALA A 8 -6.36 -37.27 -10.07
N ALA A 9 -5.05 -37.49 -10.14
CA ALA A 9 -4.05 -36.52 -9.68
C ALA A 9 -4.08 -35.22 -10.50
N LEU A 10 -4.28 -35.30 -11.82
CA LEU A 10 -4.41 -34.13 -12.69
C LEU A 10 -5.69 -33.33 -12.41
N ILE A 11 -6.80 -34.01 -12.14
CA ILE A 11 -8.07 -33.36 -11.76
C ILE A 11 -7.90 -32.66 -10.42
N VAL A 12 -7.34 -33.34 -9.41
CA VAL A 12 -7.09 -32.75 -8.09
C VAL A 12 -6.13 -31.56 -8.19
N TRP A 13 -5.06 -31.69 -8.98
CA TRP A 13 -4.12 -30.59 -9.23
C TRP A 13 -4.78 -29.42 -9.95
N GLY A 14 -5.56 -29.67 -11.01
CA GLY A 14 -6.30 -28.64 -11.74
C GLY A 14 -7.31 -27.91 -10.85
N VAL A 15 -8.09 -28.64 -10.06
CA VAL A 15 -9.03 -28.08 -9.07
C VAL A 15 -8.28 -27.27 -8.02
N TRP A 16 -7.14 -27.75 -7.50
CA TRP A 16 -6.33 -27.02 -6.53
C TRP A 16 -5.72 -25.74 -7.10
N VAL A 17 -5.27 -25.77 -8.36
CA VAL A 17 -4.77 -24.60 -9.08
C VAL A 17 -5.88 -23.58 -9.31
N LEU A 18 -7.07 -24.02 -9.72
CA LEU A 18 -8.23 -23.16 -9.95
C LEU A 18 -8.77 -22.54 -8.64
N LEU A 19 -8.66 -23.25 -7.52
CA LEU A 19 -9.10 -22.76 -6.20
C LEU A 19 -8.02 -21.96 -5.45
N ARG A 20 -6.78 -21.90 -5.95
CA ARG A 20 -5.70 -21.14 -5.31
C ARG A 20 -5.98 -19.63 -5.41
N LYS A 21 -6.45 -19.04 -4.30
CA LYS A 21 -6.60 -17.58 -4.20
C LYS A 21 -5.22 -16.90 -4.32
N PRO A 22 -5.06 -15.85 -5.14
CA PRO A 22 -3.81 -15.11 -5.19
C PRO A 22 -3.51 -14.52 -3.81
N ALA A 23 -2.27 -14.65 -3.36
CA ALA A 23 -1.84 -14.06 -2.09
C ALA A 23 -2.10 -12.54 -2.15
N LYS A 24 -2.89 -12.01 -1.21
CA LYS A 24 -3.09 -10.56 -1.05
C LYS A 24 -1.71 -9.93 -0.92
N LYS A 25 -1.28 -9.10 -1.89
CA LYS A 25 -0.06 -8.28 -1.77
C LYS A 25 -0.13 -7.56 -0.42
N ARG A 26 0.81 -7.89 0.49
CA ARG A 26 0.89 -7.23 1.80
C ARG A 26 1.05 -5.74 1.53
N ARG A 27 0.08 -4.92 1.99
CA ARG A 27 0.21 -3.46 1.92
C ARG A 27 1.40 -3.08 2.79
N SER A 28 2.46 -2.56 2.17
CA SER A 28 3.56 -1.99 2.94
C SER A 28 3.10 -0.65 3.55
N PRO A 29 3.52 -0.32 4.78
CA PRO A 29 3.24 0.98 5.39
C PRO A 29 3.68 2.15 4.50
N THR A 30 4.82 2.01 3.83
CA THR A 30 5.33 3.00 2.85
C THR A 30 4.42 3.13 1.63
N GLY A 31 3.90 2.02 1.11
CA GLY A 31 2.95 2.04 -0.02
C GLY A 31 1.63 2.69 0.34
N GLU A 32 1.14 2.54 1.58
CA GLU A 32 -0.03 3.26 2.05
C GLU A 32 0.25 4.75 2.25
N ALA A 33 1.36 5.10 2.86
CA ALA A 33 1.76 6.49 3.06
C ALA A 33 1.90 7.25 1.72
N ARG A 34 2.45 6.62 0.68
CA ARG A 34 2.51 7.20 -0.67
C ARG A 34 1.13 7.48 -1.25
N ARG A 35 0.17 6.55 -1.09
CA ARG A 35 -1.21 6.76 -1.52
C ARG A 35 -1.91 7.88 -0.76
N VAL A 36 -1.62 8.04 0.53
CA VAL A 36 -2.18 9.13 1.35
C VAL A 36 -1.65 10.49 0.90
N LEU A 37 -0.36 10.62 0.59
CA LEU A 37 0.21 11.88 0.09
C LEU A 37 0.01 12.11 -1.41
N GLY A 38 -0.33 11.08 -2.18
CA GLY A 38 -0.46 11.15 -3.63
C GLY A 38 0.89 11.33 -4.34
N VAL A 39 1.94 10.67 -3.84
CA VAL A 39 3.30 10.76 -4.38
C VAL A 39 3.78 9.43 -4.98
N ASP A 40 4.71 9.50 -5.93
CA ASP A 40 5.25 8.32 -6.61
C ASP A 40 6.14 7.46 -5.70
N ALA A 41 6.40 6.22 -6.13
CA ALA A 41 7.36 5.31 -5.50
C ALA A 41 8.76 5.92 -5.33
N ARG A 42 9.18 6.76 -6.29
CA ARG A 42 10.49 7.42 -6.37
C ARG A 42 10.53 8.81 -5.77
N ALA A 43 9.44 9.26 -5.13
CA ALA A 43 9.35 10.61 -4.61
C ALA A 43 10.45 10.93 -3.59
N ASP A 44 11.10 12.07 -3.76
CA ASP A 44 12.15 12.53 -2.86
C ASP A 44 11.60 13.25 -1.61
N ALA A 45 12.49 13.62 -0.68
CA ALA A 45 12.10 14.31 0.55
C ALA A 45 11.46 15.69 0.29
N GLY A 46 11.81 16.36 -0.81
CA GLY A 46 11.23 17.63 -1.22
C GLY A 46 9.79 17.46 -1.68
N GLU A 47 9.54 16.50 -2.58
CA GLU A 47 8.22 16.16 -3.11
C GLU A 47 7.26 15.70 -2.01
N ILE A 48 7.74 14.88 -1.06
CA ILE A 48 6.97 14.43 0.10
C ILE A 48 6.52 15.62 0.95
N ARG A 49 7.42 16.57 1.24
CA ARG A 49 7.09 17.76 2.04
C ARG A 49 6.16 18.72 1.27
N ALA A 50 6.34 18.84 -0.04
CA ALA A 50 5.47 19.67 -0.88
C ALA A 50 4.03 19.14 -0.90
N ALA A 51 3.88 17.82 -1.11
CA ALA A 51 2.58 17.15 -1.07
C ALA A 51 1.90 17.30 0.30
N HIS A 52 2.67 17.13 1.39
CA HIS A 52 2.19 17.33 2.76
C HIS A 52 1.66 18.75 2.99
N ARG A 53 2.41 19.79 2.59
CA ARG A 53 1.97 21.18 2.73
C ARG A 53 0.69 21.47 1.96
N ARG A 54 0.58 20.97 0.71
CA ARG A 54 -0.63 21.12 -0.10
C ARG A 54 -1.84 20.51 0.62
N LEU A 55 -1.75 19.26 1.05
CA LEU A 55 -2.85 18.57 1.73
C LEU A 55 -3.22 19.22 3.07
N MET A 56 -2.24 19.67 3.85
CA MET A 56 -2.51 20.36 5.11
C MET A 56 -3.21 21.71 4.93
N SER A 57 -2.94 22.41 3.82
CA SER A 57 -3.64 23.67 3.50
C SER A 57 -5.13 23.46 3.18
N GLU A 58 -5.48 22.29 2.65
CA GLU A 58 -6.85 21.87 2.33
C GLU A 58 -7.59 21.29 3.55
N LEU A 59 -6.86 20.59 4.43
CA LEU A 59 -7.43 19.89 5.58
C LEU A 59 -7.50 20.72 6.87
N HIS A 60 -7.22 22.03 6.81
CA HIS A 60 -7.20 22.87 8.00
C HIS A 60 -8.57 22.89 8.69
N PRO A 61 -8.66 22.57 10.00
CA PRO A 61 -9.93 22.49 10.72
C PRO A 61 -10.67 23.83 10.73
N ASP A 62 -9.96 24.95 10.75
CA ASP A 62 -10.53 26.30 10.65
C ASP A 62 -11.27 26.56 9.32
N ARG A 63 -11.07 25.72 8.29
CA ARG A 63 -11.78 25.76 7.01
C ARG A 63 -12.76 24.59 6.84
N GLY A 64 -13.14 23.93 7.94
CA GLY A 64 -14.02 22.75 7.93
C GLY A 64 -13.29 21.42 7.66
N GLY A 65 -11.96 21.40 7.79
CA GLY A 65 -11.16 20.20 7.62
C GLY A 65 -11.27 19.19 8.77
N SER A 66 -11.03 17.91 8.47
CA SER A 66 -11.10 16.83 9.45
C SER A 66 -9.74 16.63 10.15
N GLU A 67 -9.73 16.78 11.46
CA GLU A 67 -8.54 16.53 12.29
C GLU A 67 -7.99 15.12 12.09
N GLN A 68 -8.87 14.12 11.96
CA GLN A 68 -8.47 12.74 11.71
C GLN A 68 -7.74 12.59 10.35
N ARG A 69 -8.17 13.31 9.31
CA ARG A 69 -7.50 13.31 8.01
C ARG A 69 -6.14 13.99 8.09
N ALA A 70 -6.03 15.12 8.78
CA ALA A 70 -4.76 15.80 9.03
C ALA A 70 -3.76 14.89 9.75
N ARG A 71 -4.20 14.18 10.80
CA ARG A 71 -3.39 13.18 11.51
C ARG A 71 -2.89 12.07 10.57
N ARG A 72 -3.75 11.58 9.67
CA ARG A 72 -3.39 10.57 8.65
C ARG A 72 -2.32 11.09 7.68
N VAL A 73 -2.43 12.34 7.24
CA VAL A 73 -1.46 13.00 6.36
C VAL A 73 -0.11 13.21 7.05
N ASN A 74 -0.11 13.60 8.32
CA ASN A 74 1.10 13.73 9.13
C ASN A 74 1.83 12.38 9.29
N ALA A 75 1.10 11.33 9.68
CA ALA A 75 1.67 9.99 9.82
C ALA A 75 2.27 9.45 8.51
N ALA A 76 1.64 9.75 7.37
CA ALA A 76 2.16 9.37 6.06
C ALA A 76 3.49 10.07 5.75
N ARG A 77 3.58 11.39 5.97
CA ARG A 77 4.84 12.14 5.83
C ARG A 77 5.95 11.52 6.66
N ASP A 78 5.68 11.26 7.94
CA ASP A 78 6.69 10.76 8.88
C ASP A 78 7.18 9.37 8.47
N THR A 79 6.25 8.50 8.04
CA THR A 79 6.58 7.16 7.51
C THR A 79 7.51 7.22 6.31
N LEU A 80 7.24 8.10 5.33
CA LEU A 80 8.07 8.18 4.12
C LEU A 80 9.42 8.83 4.39
N LEU A 81 9.46 9.89 5.21
CA LEU A 81 10.73 10.52 5.57
C LEU A 81 11.61 9.58 6.40
N ALA A 82 11.04 8.74 7.26
CA ALA A 82 11.79 7.69 7.96
C ALA A 82 12.32 6.63 6.98
N ALA A 83 11.50 6.18 6.03
CA ALA A 83 11.90 5.20 5.02
C ALA A 83 13.01 5.72 4.07
N LEU A 84 13.10 7.03 3.84
CA LEU A 84 14.20 7.63 3.08
C LEU A 84 15.52 7.67 3.88
N LYS A 85 15.45 7.71 5.21
CA LYS A 85 16.64 7.68 6.08
C LYS A 85 17.18 6.27 6.31
N ASP A 86 16.29 5.28 6.31
CA ASP A 86 16.62 3.86 6.49
C ASP A 86 16.01 3.03 5.34
N PRO A 87 16.64 3.02 4.16
CA PRO A 87 16.20 2.20 3.03
C PRO A 87 16.54 0.73 3.32
N ARG A 88 15.60 0.02 3.95
CA ARG A 88 15.66 -1.44 4.15
C ARG A 88 15.50 -2.24 2.87
#